data_AF-A0A9Q3M9N1-F1
#
_entry.id   AF-A0A9Q3M9N1-F1
#
_cell.length_a   1.000
_cell.length_b   1.000
_cell.length_c   1.000
_cell.angle_alpha   90.00
_cell.angle_beta   90.00
_cell.angle_gamma   90.00
#
_symmetry.space_group_name_H-M   'P 1'
#
loop_
_entity.id
_entity.type
_entity.pdbx_description
1 polymer ?
#
loop_
_entity_poly.entity_id
_entity_poly.type
_entity_poly.pdbx_seq_one_letter_code
_entity_poly.pdbx_strand_id
1 'polypeptide(L)'
;MTPAERARQIDKEEFAAECAAIRQRAYDWLASQRPSKPKDMTRGLARLYEACGEEHTLREWSEITGISITTLNTRINVFNWPVERAVTETIGHFGRRGKEYTINGVTRSVSQWAKLAGISGSVAYTRITSGWPIEAALTLPKGSTRPTSDTPGVLSNFPSSEGTGAGSTAQESPNITFSGNDA
;
A
#
# COMPACT_ATOMS: atom_id res chain seq x y z
N MET A 1 -6.07 45.86 -59.73
CA MET A 1 -7.28 45.02 -59.61
C MET A 1 -8.16 45.34 -60.79
N THR A 2 -8.41 44.37 -61.65
CA THR A 2 -9.28 44.56 -62.81
C THR A 2 -10.75 44.58 -62.37
N PRO A 3 -11.67 45.22 -63.13
CA PRO A 3 -13.10 45.18 -62.82
C PRO A 3 -13.65 43.76 -62.65
N ALA A 4 -13.12 42.80 -63.42
CA ALA A 4 -13.48 41.39 -63.34
C ALA A 4 -12.99 40.70 -62.05
N GLU A 5 -11.79 41.06 -61.57
CA GLU A 5 -11.29 40.57 -60.27
C GLU A 5 -12.08 41.15 -59.11
N ARG A 6 -12.53 42.40 -59.22
CA ARG A 6 -13.37 43.05 -58.20
C ARG A 6 -14.74 42.39 -58.09
N ALA A 7 -15.37 42.06 -59.21
CA ALA A 7 -16.63 41.31 -59.21
C ALA A 7 -16.48 39.94 -58.53
N ARG A 8 -15.45 39.16 -58.89
CA ARG A 8 -15.19 37.85 -58.28
C ARG A 8 -14.91 37.91 -56.77
N GLN A 9 -14.25 38.96 -56.32
CA GLN A 9 -13.98 39.17 -54.89
C GLN A 9 -15.25 39.50 -54.13
N ILE A 10 -16.12 40.35 -54.70
CA ILE A 10 -17.44 40.66 -54.13
C ILE A 10 -18.28 39.39 -54.03
N ASP A 11 -18.39 38.59 -55.10
CA ASP A 11 -19.16 37.35 -55.10
C ASP A 11 -18.65 36.36 -54.02
N LYS A 12 -17.33 36.27 -53.84
CA LYS A 12 -16.71 35.41 -52.82
C LYS A 12 -16.98 35.90 -51.39
N GLU A 13 -16.95 37.22 -51.19
CA GLU A 13 -17.25 37.85 -49.90
C GLU A 13 -18.73 37.70 -49.55
N GLU A 14 -19.63 37.88 -50.52
CA GLU A 14 -21.07 37.68 -50.36
C GLU A 14 -21.37 36.22 -50.00
N PHE A 15 -20.82 35.26 -50.73
CA PHE A 15 -20.99 33.83 -50.41
C PHE A 15 -20.44 33.47 -49.02
N ALA A 16 -19.30 34.04 -48.63
CA ALA A 16 -18.73 33.83 -47.30
C ALA A 16 -19.61 34.44 -46.19
N ALA A 17 -20.18 35.62 -46.43
CA ALA A 17 -21.09 36.29 -45.52
C ALA A 17 -22.41 35.52 -45.36
N GLU A 18 -22.98 34.99 -46.44
CA GLU A 18 -24.16 34.12 -46.41
C GLU A 18 -23.89 32.84 -45.62
N CYS A 19 -22.76 32.17 -45.88
CA CYS A 19 -22.36 30.99 -45.13
C CYS A 19 -22.16 31.29 -43.63
N ALA A 20 -21.61 32.46 -43.30
CA ALA A 20 -21.45 32.90 -41.92
C ALA A 20 -22.81 33.17 -41.25
N ALA A 21 -23.74 33.82 -41.95
CA ALA A 21 -25.09 34.10 -41.45
C ALA A 21 -25.89 32.81 -41.23
N ILE A 22 -25.78 31.83 -42.14
CA ILE A 22 -26.41 30.52 -41.98
C ILE A 22 -25.83 29.77 -40.77
N ARG A 23 -24.50 29.78 -40.60
CA ARG A 23 -23.85 29.18 -39.42
C ARG A 23 -24.29 29.85 -38.13
N GLN A 24 -24.37 31.19 -38.09
CA GLN A 24 -24.85 31.91 -36.91
C GLN A 24 -26.30 31.55 -36.56
N ARG A 25 -27.20 31.54 -37.55
CA ARG A 25 -28.59 31.10 -37.34
C ARG A 25 -28.67 29.66 -36.81
N ALA A 26 -27.82 28.76 -37.30
CA ALA A 26 -27.75 27.40 -36.80
C ALA A 26 -27.22 27.33 -35.36
N TYR A 27 -26.22 28.14 -35.01
CA TYR A 27 -25.73 28.24 -33.63
C TYR A 27 -26.77 28.84 -32.69
N ASP A 28 -27.47 29.90 -33.10
CA ASP A 28 -28.53 30.54 -32.30
C ASP A 28 -29.72 29.59 -32.09
N TRP A 29 -30.10 28.84 -33.13
CA TRP A 29 -31.13 27.81 -33.03
C TRP A 29 -30.68 26.67 -32.10
N LEU A 30 -29.45 26.18 -32.25
CA LEU A 30 -28.89 25.17 -31.34
C LEU A 30 -28.77 25.67 -29.90
N ALA A 31 -28.47 26.95 -29.69
CA ALA A 31 -28.43 27.57 -28.37
C ALA A 31 -29.85 27.67 -27.76
N SER A 32 -30.85 28.01 -28.57
CA SER A 32 -32.26 28.06 -28.17
C SER A 32 -32.85 26.68 -27.89
N GLN A 33 -32.36 25.65 -28.58
CA GLN A 33 -32.77 24.24 -28.43
C GLN A 33 -31.92 23.48 -27.41
N ARG A 34 -30.88 24.08 -26.82
CA ARG A 34 -30.16 23.48 -25.69
C ARG A 34 -30.98 23.77 -24.42
N PRO A 35 -31.75 22.81 -23.89
CA PRO A 35 -32.17 22.94 -22.51
C PRO A 35 -30.87 23.08 -21.70
N SER A 36 -30.77 24.14 -20.90
CA SER A 36 -29.78 24.16 -19.83
C SER A 36 -30.01 22.88 -19.04
N LYS A 37 -29.09 21.90 -19.13
CA LYS A 37 -29.17 20.72 -18.28
C LYS A 37 -29.22 21.24 -16.86
N PRO A 38 -30.33 21.09 -16.11
CA PRO A 38 -30.30 21.45 -14.71
C PRO A 38 -29.21 20.58 -14.11
N LYS A 39 -28.23 21.19 -13.43
CA LYS A 39 -27.18 20.44 -12.72
C LYS A 39 -27.78 19.46 -11.68
N ASP A 40 -29.07 19.62 -11.40
CA ASP A 40 -29.80 18.93 -10.34
C ASP A 40 -30.86 17.94 -10.88
N MET A 41 -31.03 17.79 -12.20
CA MET A 41 -31.97 16.80 -12.72
C MET A 41 -31.34 15.41 -12.64
N THR A 42 -31.74 14.70 -11.58
CA THR A 42 -31.63 13.25 -11.34
C THR A 42 -30.23 12.67 -11.08
N ARG A 43 -29.58 13.10 -9.98
CA ARG A 43 -28.95 12.09 -9.10
C ARG A 43 -30.09 11.54 -8.24
N GLY A 44 -30.56 10.33 -8.52
CA GLY A 44 -31.67 9.72 -7.76
C GLY A 44 -31.47 9.97 -6.27
N LEU A 45 -32.41 10.73 -5.67
CA LEU A 45 -32.44 11.20 -4.29
C LEU A 45 -31.11 10.97 -3.55
N ALA A 46 -30.17 11.91 -3.68
CA ALA A 46 -28.91 11.83 -2.95
C ALA A 46 -29.24 11.56 -1.48
N ARG A 47 -28.82 10.39 -0.98
CA ARG A 47 -29.16 9.94 0.38
C ARG A 47 -28.73 11.02 1.36
N LEU A 48 -29.70 11.62 2.04
CA LEU A 48 -29.49 12.58 3.10
C LEU A 48 -29.18 11.82 4.38
N TYR A 49 -28.30 12.41 5.18
CA TYR A 49 -27.88 11.87 6.46
C TYR A 49 -28.06 12.96 7.51
N GLU A 50 -28.90 12.66 8.49
CA GLU A 50 -29.17 13.55 9.62
C GLU A 50 -28.02 13.45 10.63
N ALA A 51 -27.45 14.59 11.00
CA ALA A 51 -26.56 14.71 12.13
C ALA A 51 -26.66 16.11 12.75
N CYS A 52 -26.64 16.18 14.09
CA CYS A 52 -26.70 17.44 14.82
C CYS A 52 -27.93 18.32 14.49
N GLY A 53 -29.05 17.70 14.10
CA GLY A 53 -30.29 18.40 13.72
C GLY A 53 -30.31 18.99 12.31
N GLU A 54 -29.29 18.72 11.50
CA GLU A 54 -29.21 19.14 10.09
C GLU A 54 -29.17 17.91 9.17
N GLU A 55 -29.82 18.01 8.01
CA GLU A 55 -29.83 16.96 6.99
C GLU A 55 -28.99 17.39 5.79
N HIS A 56 -27.89 16.69 5.56
CA HIS A 56 -27.00 16.96 4.43
C HIS A 56 -26.62 15.68 3.69
N THR A 57 -26.25 15.84 2.42
CA THR A 57 -25.59 14.78 1.66
C THR A 57 -24.18 14.54 2.20
N LEU A 58 -23.59 13.35 1.95
CA LEU A 58 -22.19 13.11 2.35
C LEU A 58 -21.19 14.08 1.69
N ARG A 59 -21.54 14.64 0.53
CA ARG A 59 -20.72 15.67 -0.12
C ARG A 59 -20.73 16.96 0.68
N GLU A 60 -21.91 17.43 1.05
CA GLU A 60 -22.07 18.63 1.88
C GLU A 60 -21.45 18.43 3.27
N TRP A 61 -21.69 17.29 3.92
CA TRP A 61 -21.00 16.96 5.17
C TRP A 61 -19.48 16.94 5.03
N SER A 62 -18.95 16.51 3.89
CA SER A 62 -17.51 16.54 3.60
C SER A 62 -16.97 17.96 3.48
N GLU A 63 -17.75 18.86 2.87
CA GLU A 63 -17.41 20.28 2.72
C GLU A 63 -17.51 21.02 4.07
N ILE A 64 -18.51 20.71 4.90
CA ILE A 64 -18.73 21.33 6.23
C ILE A 64 -17.66 20.89 7.23
N THR A 65 -17.39 19.59 7.32
CA THR A 65 -16.50 19.02 8.36
C THR A 65 -15.05 18.89 7.92
N GLY A 66 -14.77 19.00 6.63
CA GLY A 66 -13.45 18.72 6.05
C GLY A 66 -13.07 17.23 6.04
N ILE A 67 -13.97 16.32 6.45
CA ILE A 67 -13.76 14.87 6.43
C ILE A 67 -14.07 14.36 5.03
N SER A 68 -13.20 13.52 4.44
CA SER A 68 -13.43 13.04 3.08
C SER A 68 -14.72 12.21 2.94
N ILE A 69 -15.40 12.33 1.79
CA ILE A 69 -16.60 11.55 1.45
C ILE A 69 -16.35 10.04 1.63
N THR A 70 -15.18 9.56 1.22
CA THR A 70 -14.78 8.16 1.37
C THR A 70 -14.70 7.76 2.84
N THR A 71 -14.14 8.59 3.71
CA THR A 71 -14.09 8.34 5.15
C THR A 71 -15.50 8.26 5.76
N LEU A 72 -16.38 9.22 5.45
CA LEU A 72 -17.76 9.20 5.92
C LEU A 72 -18.49 7.94 5.45
N ASN A 73 -18.31 7.56 4.19
CA ASN A 73 -18.89 6.36 3.60
C ASN A 73 -18.39 5.07 4.29
N THR A 74 -17.10 4.94 4.55
CA THR A 74 -16.54 3.80 5.30
C THR A 74 -17.07 3.75 6.73
N ARG A 75 -17.13 4.88 7.43
CA ARG A 75 -17.67 4.94 8.81
C ARG A 75 -19.11 4.46 8.88
N ILE A 76 -19.95 4.93 7.96
CA ILE A 76 -21.39 4.63 7.97
C ILE A 76 -21.65 3.21 7.46
N ASN A 77 -21.07 2.81 6.32
CA ASN A 77 -21.45 1.56 5.67
C ASN A 77 -20.56 0.36 6.02
N VAL A 78 -19.28 0.57 6.38
CA VAL A 78 -18.35 -0.52 6.72
C VAL A 78 -18.26 -0.70 8.23
N PHE A 79 -18.13 0.40 8.98
CA PHE A 79 -18.04 0.35 10.44
C PHE A 79 -19.39 0.49 11.14
N ASN A 80 -20.47 0.71 10.39
CA ASN A 80 -21.82 0.85 10.90
C ASN A 80 -21.95 1.90 12.03
N TRP A 81 -21.19 3.00 11.90
CA TRP A 81 -21.25 4.10 12.86
C TRP A 81 -22.54 4.91 12.68
N PRO A 82 -23.09 5.44 13.78
CA PRO A 82 -24.13 6.45 13.68
C PRO A 82 -23.56 7.69 12.95
N VAL A 83 -24.40 8.33 12.12
CA VAL A 83 -24.00 9.45 11.26
C VAL A 83 -23.37 10.57 12.07
N GLU A 84 -23.98 10.93 13.21
CA GLU A 84 -23.47 11.96 14.12
C GLU A 84 -22.01 11.72 14.50
N ARG A 85 -21.70 10.49 14.92
CA ARG A 85 -20.33 10.11 15.26
C ARG A 85 -19.41 10.16 14.05
N ALA A 86 -19.92 9.76 12.88
CA ALA A 86 -19.14 9.74 11.66
C ALA A 86 -18.72 11.13 11.19
N VAL A 87 -19.53 12.17 11.43
CA VAL A 87 -19.24 13.56 11.05
C VAL A 87 -18.50 14.35 12.14
N THR A 88 -18.63 13.96 13.41
CA THR A 88 -18.00 14.66 14.55
C THR A 88 -16.60 14.14 14.88
N GLU A 89 -16.37 12.82 14.84
CA GLU A 89 -15.05 12.29 15.16
C GLU A 89 -14.05 12.62 14.05
N THR A 90 -13.01 13.38 14.38
CA THR A 90 -11.89 13.65 13.45
C THR A 90 -11.23 12.35 13.01
N ILE A 91 -10.49 12.39 11.89
CA ILE A 91 -9.69 11.25 11.43
C ILE A 91 -8.58 11.03 12.46
N GLY A 92 -8.85 10.25 13.49
CA GLY A 92 -7.80 9.63 14.27
C GLY A 92 -6.91 8.92 13.27
N HIS A 93 -5.59 9.11 13.38
CA HIS A 93 -4.66 8.23 12.69
C HIS A 93 -4.96 6.82 13.20
N PHE A 94 -5.85 6.11 12.50
CA PHE A 94 -5.93 4.65 12.51
C PHE A 94 -4.67 4.14 11.82
N GLY A 95 -3.51 4.61 12.31
CA GLY A 95 -2.24 4.01 12.10
C GLY A 95 -2.45 2.60 12.57
N ARG A 96 -2.48 1.68 11.59
CA ARG A 96 -2.42 0.25 11.80
C ARG A 96 -1.59 0.02 13.05
N ARG A 97 -2.23 -0.34 14.17
CA ARG A 97 -1.48 -0.72 15.37
C ARG A 97 -0.65 -1.90 14.90
N GLY A 98 0.64 -1.65 14.67
CA GLY A 98 1.54 -2.65 14.12
C GLY A 98 1.50 -3.86 15.04
N LYS A 99 1.55 -5.06 14.48
CA LYS A 99 1.56 -6.30 15.26
C LYS A 99 2.63 -6.18 16.36
N GLU A 100 2.21 -6.45 17.59
CA GLU A 100 3.07 -6.41 18.76
C GLU A 100 3.69 -7.78 18.98
N TYR A 101 4.88 -7.78 19.56
CA TYR A 101 5.64 -8.99 19.83
C TYR A 101 6.22 -8.93 21.24
N THR A 102 6.07 -10.05 21.96
CA THR A 102 6.59 -10.21 23.31
C THR A 102 7.95 -10.90 23.24
N ILE A 103 8.98 -10.25 23.78
CA ILE A 103 10.34 -10.80 23.91
C ILE A 103 10.74 -10.62 25.37
N ASN A 104 11.11 -11.70 26.05
CA ASN A 104 11.51 -11.71 27.46
C ASN A 104 10.51 -10.99 28.40
N GLY A 105 9.21 -11.21 28.17
CA GLY A 105 8.13 -10.62 28.97
C GLY A 105 7.78 -9.17 28.65
N VAL A 106 8.47 -8.52 27.72
CA VAL A 106 8.17 -7.15 27.28
C VAL A 106 7.45 -7.17 25.93
N THR A 107 6.28 -6.54 25.85
CA THR A 107 5.50 -6.43 24.61
C THR A 107 5.73 -5.07 23.97
N ARG A 108 6.19 -5.04 22.71
CA ARG A 108 6.41 -3.80 21.92
C ARG A 108 6.05 -4.02 20.46
N SER A 109 5.87 -2.93 19.71
CA SER A 109 5.70 -3.00 18.26
C SER A 109 7.03 -3.32 17.55
N VAL A 110 6.96 -3.88 16.33
CA VAL A 110 8.15 -4.17 15.51
C VAL A 110 9.04 -2.94 15.33
N SER A 111 8.45 -1.77 15.10
CA SER A 111 9.21 -0.52 14.93
C SER A 111 9.97 -0.12 16.19
N GLN A 112 9.39 -0.34 17.37
CA GLN A 112 10.05 -0.09 18.65
C GLN A 112 11.18 -1.09 18.89
N TRP A 113 10.95 -2.38 18.64
CA TRP A 113 11.98 -3.41 18.73
C TRP A 113 13.14 -3.17 17.78
N ALA A 114 12.85 -2.82 16.53
CA ALA A 114 13.86 -2.50 15.53
C ALA A 114 14.71 -1.29 15.95
N LYS A 115 14.08 -0.25 16.52
CA LYS A 115 14.78 0.93 17.05
C LYS A 115 15.70 0.57 18.21
N LEU A 116 15.27 -0.30 19.13
CA LEU A 116 16.10 -0.79 20.24
C LEU A 116 17.28 -1.64 19.76
N ALA A 117 17.06 -2.47 18.72
CA ALA A 117 18.09 -3.31 18.12
C ALA A 117 19.00 -2.57 17.12
N GLY A 118 18.74 -1.29 16.85
CA GLY A 118 19.54 -0.50 15.90
C GLY A 118 19.37 -0.89 14.43
N ILE A 119 18.29 -1.59 14.07
CA ILE A 119 17.99 -1.99 12.70
C ILE A 119 16.77 -1.24 12.14
N SER A 120 16.64 -1.21 10.82
CA SER A 120 15.45 -0.62 10.17
C SER A 120 14.19 -1.43 10.49
N GLY A 121 13.09 -0.74 10.82
CA GLY A 121 11.79 -1.37 11.04
C GLY A 121 11.30 -2.20 9.85
N SER A 122 11.64 -1.79 8.62
CA SER A 122 11.33 -2.56 7.41
C SER A 122 12.08 -3.89 7.36
N VAL A 123 13.37 -3.91 7.76
CA VAL A 123 14.18 -5.13 7.79
C VAL A 123 13.64 -6.11 8.83
N ALA A 124 13.34 -5.61 10.03
CA ALA A 124 12.71 -6.42 11.08
C ALA A 124 11.37 -7.00 10.61
N TYR A 125 10.52 -6.18 10.00
CA TYR A 125 9.22 -6.60 9.47
C TYR A 125 9.37 -7.69 8.41
N THR A 126 10.19 -7.47 7.38
CA THR A 126 10.40 -8.44 6.30
C THR A 126 10.88 -9.77 6.87
N ARG A 127 11.86 -9.79 7.76
CA ARG A 127 12.38 -11.02 8.38
C ARG A 127 11.30 -11.79 9.15
N ILE A 128 10.51 -11.09 9.96
CA ILE A 128 9.42 -11.72 10.71
C ILE A 128 8.36 -12.29 9.76
N THR A 129 7.97 -11.54 8.72
CA THR A 129 7.01 -12.04 7.71
C THR A 129 7.57 -13.18 6.86
N SER A 130 8.89 -13.23 6.68
CA SER A 130 9.61 -14.34 6.03
C SER A 130 9.90 -15.51 6.97
N GLY A 131 9.30 -15.55 8.17
CA GLY A 131 9.36 -16.67 9.10
C GLY A 131 10.66 -16.80 9.89
N TRP A 132 11.43 -15.73 10.05
CA TRP A 132 12.59 -15.74 10.94
C TRP A 132 12.14 -15.82 12.40
N PRO A 133 12.91 -16.51 13.27
CA PRO A 133 12.71 -16.38 14.70
C PRO A 133 12.96 -14.92 15.11
N ILE A 134 12.12 -14.39 16.01
CA ILE A 134 12.06 -12.96 16.30
C ILE A 134 13.39 -12.39 16.82
N GLU A 135 14.09 -13.15 17.66
CA GLU A 135 15.39 -12.74 18.19
C GLU A 135 16.42 -12.60 17.08
N ALA A 136 16.51 -13.59 16.19
CA ALA A 136 17.40 -13.53 15.04
C ALA A 136 17.01 -12.41 14.06
N ALA A 137 15.70 -12.13 13.94
CA ALA A 137 15.21 -11.06 13.10
C ALA A 137 15.69 -9.68 13.56
N LEU A 138 15.87 -9.49 14.87
CA LEU A 138 16.33 -8.25 15.48
C LEU A 138 17.86 -8.15 15.61
N THR A 139 18.55 -9.27 15.85
CA THR A 139 19.99 -9.26 16.17
C THR A 139 20.89 -9.34 14.93
N LEU A 140 20.48 -10.06 13.87
CA LEU A 140 21.37 -10.30 12.73
C LEU A 140 21.50 -9.06 11.82
N PRO A 141 22.69 -8.75 11.28
CA PRO A 141 22.89 -7.60 10.41
C PRO A 141 22.20 -7.77 9.05
N LYS A 142 21.90 -6.66 8.37
CA LYS A 142 21.29 -6.71 7.02
C LYS A 142 22.15 -7.56 6.07
N GLY A 143 21.52 -8.39 5.24
CA GLY A 143 22.22 -9.30 4.34
C GLY A 143 22.55 -10.68 4.94
N SER A 144 22.30 -10.92 6.23
CA SER A 144 22.34 -12.29 6.77
C SER A 144 21.27 -13.17 6.11
N THR A 145 21.64 -14.42 5.85
CA THR A 145 20.70 -15.48 5.43
C THR A 145 19.77 -15.86 6.58
N ARG A 146 18.56 -16.30 6.26
CA ARG A 146 17.63 -16.84 7.27
C ARG A 146 18.33 -17.98 8.00
N PRO A 147 18.37 -17.98 9.34
CA PRO A 147 18.78 -19.16 10.07
C PRO A 147 17.71 -20.23 9.83
N THR A 148 17.95 -21.09 8.86
CA THR A 148 17.15 -22.29 8.63
C THR A 148 17.60 -23.34 9.63
N SER A 149 16.66 -24.10 10.18
CA SER A 149 16.97 -25.33 10.92
C SER A 149 17.79 -26.33 10.09
N ASP A 150 17.75 -26.18 8.77
CA ASP A 150 18.27 -27.12 7.78
C ASP A 150 19.68 -26.76 7.30
N THR A 151 20.52 -26.21 8.18
CA THR A 151 21.97 -26.26 7.90
C THR A 151 22.41 -27.70 8.14
N PRO A 152 22.89 -28.45 7.12
CA PRO A 152 23.36 -29.81 7.34
C PRO A 152 24.54 -29.76 8.31
N GLY A 153 24.36 -30.22 9.55
CA GLY A 153 25.51 -30.43 10.44
C GLY A 153 25.25 -30.50 11.94
N VAL A 154 24.47 -29.60 12.56
CA VAL A 154 24.31 -29.60 14.03
C VAL A 154 22.99 -28.94 14.43
N LEU A 155 22.13 -29.67 15.15
CA LEU A 155 20.96 -29.09 15.82
C LEU A 155 21.40 -28.25 17.03
N SER A 156 20.83 -27.05 17.19
CA SER A 156 21.12 -26.12 18.29
C SER A 156 20.68 -26.59 19.69
N ASN A 157 20.12 -27.79 19.81
CA ASN A 157 19.63 -28.39 21.06
C ASN A 157 20.56 -29.47 21.64
N PHE A 158 21.75 -29.70 21.08
CA PHE A 158 22.75 -30.54 21.74
C PHE A 158 23.61 -29.68 22.68
N PRO A 159 23.70 -30.01 23.99
CA PRO A 159 24.79 -29.47 24.81
C PRO A 159 26.11 -29.86 24.14
N SER A 160 27.14 -29.01 24.26
CA SER A 160 28.48 -29.28 23.73
C SER A 160 28.98 -30.62 24.26
N SER A 161 28.74 -31.71 23.52
CA SER A 161 29.17 -33.04 23.93
C SER A 161 30.67 -33.08 23.74
N GLU A 162 31.39 -33.16 24.86
CA GLU A 162 32.79 -33.53 24.92
C GLU A 162 33.03 -34.74 24.00
N GLY A 163 33.87 -34.55 22.99
CA GLY A 163 34.57 -35.60 22.26
C GLY A 163 33.73 -36.69 21.59
N THR A 164 33.47 -36.55 20.29
CA THR A 164 33.44 -37.73 19.43
C THR A 164 34.84 -37.91 18.85
N GLY A 165 35.62 -38.80 19.48
CA GLY A 165 36.99 -39.15 19.12
C GLY A 165 37.11 -39.74 17.70
N ALA A 166 37.06 -38.86 16.71
CA ALA A 166 37.25 -39.18 15.31
C ALA A 166 38.09 -38.07 14.67
N GLY A 167 39.42 -38.15 14.87
CA GLY A 167 40.35 -37.28 14.17
C GLY A 167 41.65 -37.02 14.90
N SER A 168 42.53 -38.01 14.99
CA SER A 168 43.97 -37.84 14.75
C SER A 168 44.65 -39.21 14.81
N THR A 169 45.15 -39.63 13.66
CA THR A 169 45.96 -40.82 13.44
C THR A 169 47.24 -40.75 14.28
N ALA A 170 47.31 -41.47 15.39
CA ALA A 170 48.58 -41.88 15.99
C ALA A 170 48.99 -43.20 15.33
N GLN A 171 50.05 -43.18 14.51
CA GLN A 171 50.68 -44.41 14.04
C GLN A 171 51.39 -45.07 15.22
N GLU A 172 50.74 -46.05 15.85
CA GLU A 172 51.46 -47.07 16.61
C GLU A 172 51.79 -48.22 15.67
N SER A 173 53.07 -48.32 15.28
CA SER A 173 53.61 -49.45 14.54
C SER A 173 53.75 -50.64 15.49
N PRO A 174 53.04 -51.77 15.32
CA PRO A 174 53.33 -52.95 16.11
C PRO A 174 54.63 -53.60 15.59
N ASN A 175 55.62 -53.71 16.47
CA ASN A 175 56.87 -54.41 16.21
C ASN A 175 56.60 -55.93 16.24
N ILE A 176 56.23 -56.50 15.09
CA ILE A 176 56.00 -57.94 14.95
C ILE A 176 57.29 -58.63 14.49
N THR A 177 57.90 -59.40 15.38
CA THR A 177 59.03 -60.28 15.07
C THR A 177 58.47 -61.64 14.66
N PHE A 178 58.65 -62.06 13.40
CA PHE A 178 58.37 -63.43 12.97
C PHE A 178 59.62 -64.29 13.20
N SER A 179 59.57 -65.16 14.21
CA SER A 179 60.51 -66.28 14.33
C SER A 179 60.08 -67.37 13.34
N GLY A 180 60.84 -67.57 12.28
CA GLY A 180 60.72 -68.72 11.41
C GLY A 180 61.13 -69.98 12.18
N ASN A 181 60.28 -71.01 12.14
CA ASN A 181 60.68 -72.37 12.46
C ASN A 181 60.56 -73.17 11.17
N ASP A 182 61.70 -73.46 10.58
CA ASP A 182 61.90 -74.53 9.60
C ASP A 182 61.75 -75.88 10.32
N ALA A 183 60.89 -76.75 9.81
CA ALA A 183 61.01 -78.21 9.83
C ALA A 183 59.88 -78.85 9.00
#